data_AF-A0A0B4BKI7-F1
#
_entry.id   AF-A0A0B4BKI7-F1
#
_cell.length_a   1.000
_cell.length_b   1.000
_cell.length_c   1.000
_cell.angle_alpha   90.00
_cell.angle_beta   90.00
_cell.angle_gamma   90.00
#
_symmetry.space_group_name_H-M   'P 1'
#
loop_
_entity.id
_entity.type
_entity.pdbx_description
1 polymer ?
#
loop_
_entity_poly.entity_id
_entity_poly.type
_entity_poly.pdbx_seq_one_letter_code
_entity_poly.pdbx_strand_id
1 'polypeptide(L)' 'MAWYDALGLIGSVIIVVAYYLATRNLLPADRIPFNAANIAGGALVMISLVYRPNLGAIVIEVMFLLIALLAIWRNLRARA' A
#
# COMPACT_ATOMS: atom_id res chain seq x y z
N MET A 1 -14.77 11.59 -13.94
CA MET A 1 -13.77 10.68 -13.39
C MET A 1 -13.17 9.92 -14.53
N ALA A 2 -11.85 10.04 -14.76
CA ALA A 2 -11.20 9.13 -15.68
C ALA A 2 -11.03 7.76 -15.01
N TRP A 3 -10.84 6.70 -15.82
CA TRP A 3 -10.66 5.34 -15.30
C TRP A 3 -9.43 5.25 -14.37
N TYR A 4 -8.38 6.04 -14.62
CA TYR A 4 -7.19 6.11 -13.77
C TYR A 4 -7.46 6.77 -12.41
N ASP A 5 -8.38 7.74 -12.33
CA ASP A 5 -8.78 8.34 -11.05
C ASP A 5 -9.52 7.32 -10.19
N ALA A 6 -10.33 6.46 -10.81
CA ALA A 6 -11.02 5.37 -10.11
C ALA A 6 -10.03 4.35 -9.54
N LEU A 7 -8.94 4.02 -10.26
CA LEU A 7 -7.88 3.15 -9.72
C LEU A 7 -7.20 3.79 -8.52
N GLY A 8 -6.87 5.08 -8.59
CA GLY A 8 -6.28 5.80 -7.46
C GLY A 8 -7.18 5.82 -6.23
N LEU A 9 -8.48 5.99 -6.43
CA LEU A 9 -9.48 5.93 -5.35
C LEU A 9 -9.59 4.53 -4.75
N ILE A 10 -9.69 3.49 -5.58
CA ILE A 10 -9.76 2.09 -5.10
C ILE A 10 -8.50 1.74 -4.32
N GLY A 11 -7.32 2.09 -4.85
CA GLY A 11 -6.04 1.87 -4.17
C GLY A 11 -5.98 2.56 -2.81
N SER A 12 -6.41 3.82 -2.75
CA SER A 12 -6.49 4.59 -1.51
C SER A 12 -7.42 3.96 -0.49
N VAL A 13 -8.60 3.47 -0.91
CA VAL A 13 -9.55 2.78 -0.03
C VAL A 13 -8.94 1.48 0.53
N ILE A 14 -8.22 0.70 -0.30
CA ILE A 14 -7.54 -0.51 0.17
C ILE A 14 -6.51 -0.18 1.26
N ILE A 15 -5.68 0.84 1.04
CA ILE A 15 -4.67 1.29 2.01
C ILE A 15 -5.36 1.71 3.32
N VAL A 16 -6.38 2.56 3.24
CA VAL A 16 -7.12 3.05 4.42
C VAL A 16 -7.77 1.91 5.19
N VAL A 17 -8.39 0.94 4.51
CA VAL A 17 -9.00 -0.24 5.15
C VAL A 17 -7.93 -1.10 5.82
N ALA A 18 -6.79 -1.35 5.15
CA ALA A 18 -5.69 -2.10 5.74
C ALA A 18 -5.14 -1.42 7.00
N TYR A 19 -4.93 -0.10 6.96
CA TYR A 19 -4.53 0.69 8.11
C TYR A 19 -5.57 0.64 9.24
N TYR A 20 -6.85 0.78 8.92
CA TYR A 20 -7.91 0.65 9.92
C TYR A 20 -7.86 -0.71 10.62
N LEU A 21 -7.76 -1.81 9.86
CA LEU A 21 -7.63 -3.14 10.44
C LEU A 21 -6.37 -3.30 11.31
N ALA A 22 -5.26 -2.66 10.93
CA ALA A 22 -4.03 -2.66 11.72
C ALA A 22 -4.18 -1.87 13.03
N THR A 23 -4.84 -0.70 13.02
CA THR A 23 -5.10 0.09 14.25
C THR A 23 -5.99 -0.64 15.25
N ARG A 24 -6.83 -1.56 14.77
CA ARG A 24 -7.69 -2.42 15.59
C ARG A 24 -7.00 -3.73 16.01
N ASN A 25 -5.73 -3.90 15.65
CA ASN A 25 -4.95 -5.11 15.85
C ASN A 25 -5.57 -6.38 15.21
N LEU A 26 -6.47 -6.21 14.24
CA LEU A 26 -7.11 -7.30 13.49
C LEU A 26 -6.21 -7.82 12.37
N LEU A 27 -5.44 -6.90 11.77
CA LEU A 27 -4.45 -7.21 10.75
C LEU A 27 -3.16 -6.45 11.07
N PRO A 28 -2.31 -6.97 11.97
CA PRO A 28 -1.12 -6.27 12.42
C PRO A 28 -0.20 -5.86 11.26
N ALA A 29 0.38 -4.66 11.34
CA ALA A 29 1.15 -4.07 10.25
C ALA A 29 2.43 -4.83 9.90
N ASP A 30 2.89 -5.70 10.80
CA ASP A 30 4.02 -6.58 10.55
C ASP A 30 3.64 -7.83 9.75
N ARG A 31 2.36 -8.15 9.54
CA ARG A 31 1.97 -9.38 8.86
C ARG A 31 2.01 -9.24 7.34
N ILE A 32 2.29 -10.37 6.68
CA ILE A 32 2.34 -10.43 5.20
C ILE A 32 1.03 -9.93 4.55
N PRO A 33 -0.19 -10.28 5.02
CA PRO A 33 -1.41 -9.84 4.34
C PRO A 33 -1.64 -8.32 4.44
N PHE A 34 -1.20 -7.67 5.53
CA PHE A 34 -1.22 -6.20 5.63
C PHE A 34 -0.32 -5.57 4.57
N ASN A 35 0.91 -6.05 4.49
CA ASN A 35 1.91 -5.51 3.57
C ASN A 35 1.55 -5.81 2.11
N ALA A 36 0.95 -6.97 1.83
CA ALA A 36 0.41 -7.30 0.52
C ALA A 36 -0.73 -6.35 0.12
N ALA A 37 -1.65 -6.03 1.04
CA ALA A 37 -2.73 -5.06 0.79
C ALA A 37 -2.17 -3.65 0.54
N ASN A 38 -1.16 -3.22 1.31
CA ASN A 38 -0.47 -1.94 1.08
C ASN A 38 0.21 -1.89 -0.29
N ILE A 39 0.90 -2.94 -0.70
CA ILE A 39 1.54 -3.00 -2.04
C ILE A 39 0.50 -2.97 -3.14
N ALA A 40 -0.59 -3.74 -3.01
CA ALA A 40 -1.66 -3.76 -4.00
C ALA A 40 -2.37 -2.40 -4.10
N GLY A 41 -2.71 -1.79 -2.96
CA GLY A 41 -3.33 -0.47 -2.92
C GLY A 41 -2.40 0.62 -3.49
N GLY A 42 -1.14 0.62 -3.08
CA GLY A 42 -0.14 1.59 -3.54
C GLY A 42 0.19 1.46 -5.02
N ALA A 43 0.19 0.24 -5.57
CA ALA A 43 0.35 0.03 -7.01
C ALA A 43 -0.80 0.67 -7.82
N LEU A 44 -2.03 0.56 -7.33
CA LEU A 44 -3.20 1.21 -7.96
C LEU A 44 -3.13 2.74 -7.88
N VAL A 45 -2.70 3.30 -6.74
CA VAL A 45 -2.44 4.73 -6.60
C VAL A 45 -1.34 5.17 -7.56
N MET A 46 -0.24 4.43 -7.63
CA MET A 46 0.88 4.73 -8.52
C MET A 46 0.45 4.76 -9.99
N ILE A 47 -0.41 3.84 -10.44
CA ILE A 47 -0.98 3.88 -11.79
C ILE A 47 -1.71 5.20 -12.04
N SER A 48 -2.53 5.67 -11.09
CA SER A 48 -3.21 6.97 -11.23
C SER A 48 -2.23 8.15 -11.34
N LEU A 49 -1.13 8.08 -10.59
CA LEU A 49 -0.08 9.10 -10.55
C LEU A 49 0.74 9.16 -11.84
N VAL A 50 0.82 8.09 -12.62
CA VAL A 50 1.44 8.13 -13.96
C VAL A 50 0.65 9.05 -14.91
N TYR A 51 -0.68 9.08 -14.80
CA TYR A 51 -1.54 9.93 -15.64
C TYR A 51 -1.72 11.35 -15.09
N ARG A 52 -1.70 11.52 -13.76
CA ARG A 52 -1.76 12.82 -13.08
C ARG A 52 -0.70 12.90 -11.99
N PRO A 53 0.56 13.25 -12.35
CA PRO A 53 1.66 13.20 -11.41
C PRO A 53 1.49 14.16 -10.24
N ASN A 54 1.71 13.63 -9.04
CA ASN A 54 1.82 14.37 -7.80
C ASN A 54 3.07 13.89 -7.08
N LEU A 55 4.10 14.73 -7.02
CA LEU A 55 5.40 14.36 -6.45
C LEU A 55 5.30 13.95 -4.97
N GLY A 56 4.45 14.63 -4.19
CA GLY A 56 4.25 14.28 -2.78
C GLY A 56 3.63 12.90 -2.61
N ALA A 57 2.61 12.58 -3.40
CA ALA A 57 1.98 11.27 -3.38
C ALA A 57 2.93 10.17 -3.87
N ILE A 58 3.70 10.41 -4.94
CA ILE A 58 4.69 9.46 -5.45
C ILE A 58 5.73 9.13 -4.38
N VAL A 59 6.27 10.13 -3.67
CA VAL A 59 7.26 9.91 -2.60
C VAL A 59 6.67 9.05 -1.48
N ILE A 60 5.45 9.35 -1.03
CA ILE A 60 4.78 8.58 0.04
C ILE A 60 4.56 7.12 -0.41
N GLU A 61 4.05 6.90 -1.62
CA GLU A 61 3.80 5.55 -2.14
C GLU A 61 5.09 4.73 -2.27
N VAL A 62 6.19 5.35 -2.74
CA VAL A 62 7.50 4.67 -2.78
C VAL A 62 7.98 4.33 -1.38
N MET A 63 7.83 5.23 -0.40
CA MET A 63 8.20 4.95 0.99
C MET A 63 7.39 3.80 1.58
N PHE A 64 6.08 3.77 1.37
CA PHE A 64 5.23 2.66 1.81
C PHE A 64 5.58 1.34 1.14
N LEU A 65 5.89 1.35 -0.16
CA LEU A 65 6.34 0.17 -0.88
C LEU A 65 7.65 -0.38 -0.27
N LEU A 66 8.63 0.48 0.02
CA LEU A 66 9.88 0.07 0.66
C LEU A 66 9.64 -0.53 2.06
N ILE A 67 8.82 0.12 2.88
CA ILE A 67 8.48 -0.37 4.22
C ILE A 67 7.79 -1.75 4.13
N ALA A 68 6.86 -1.92 3.19
CA ALA A 68 6.15 -3.17 2.99
C ALA A 68 7.06 -4.31 2.53
N LEU A 69 7.98 -4.03 1.60
CA LEU A 69 8.98 -5.00 1.14
C LEU A 69 9.92 -5.44 2.26
N LEU A 70 10.41 -4.50 3.08
CA LEU A 70 11.26 -4.79 4.23
C LEU A 70 10.53 -5.65 5.28
N ALA A 71 9.26 -5.33 5.56
CA ALA A 71 8.43 -6.10 6.48
C ALA A 71 8.22 -7.54 5.99
N ILE A 72 7.90 -7.72 4.70
CA ILE A 72 7.75 -9.05 4.09
C ILE A 72 9.06 -9.83 4.17
N TRP A 73 10.19 -9.23 3.76
CA TRP A 73 11.49 -9.88 3.80
C TRP A 73 11.88 -10.35 5.20
N ARG A 74 11.68 -9.50 6.21
CA ARG A 74 11.92 -9.85 7.63
C ARG A 74 11.05 -11.03 8.08
N ASN A 75 9.78 -11.05 7.71
CA ASN A 75 8.86 -12.13 8.08
C ASN A 75 9.20 -13.45 7.41
N LEU A 76 9.60 -13.43 6.15
CA LEU A 76 10.02 -14.63 5.44
C LEU A 76 11.30 -15.20 6.07
N ARG A 77 12.26 -14.33 6.43
CA ARG A 77 13.50 -14.75 7.10
C ARG A 77 13.29 -15.27 8.52
N ALA A 78 12.34 -14.71 9.27
CA ALA A 78 12.01 -15.18 10.62
C ALA A 78 11.25 -16.53 10.64
N ARG A 79 10.72 -16.96 9.48
CA ARG A 79 10.01 -18.24 9.31
C ARG A 79 10.89 -19.34 8.71
N ALA A 80 12.10 -19.00 8.24
CA ALA A 80 13.10 -19.92 7.71
C ALA A 80 14.08 -20.32 8.82
#